data_AF-A0A0F9MH00-F1
#
_entry.id   AF-A0A0F9MH00-F1
#
_cell.length_a   1.000
_cell.length_b   1.000
_cell.length_c   1.000
_cell.angle_alpha   90.00
_cell.angle_beta   90.00
_cell.angle_gamma   90.00
#
_symmetry.space_group_name_H-M   'P 1'
#
loop_
_entity.id
_entity.type
_entity.pdbx_description
1 polymer ?
#
loop_
_entity_poly.entity_id
_entity_poly.type
_entity_poly.pdbx_seq_one_letter_code
_entity_poly.pdbx_strand_id
1 'polypeptide(L)'
;MSEQLNYVDRYTALGIPYPDPATVCKGECEGIGFVPIQGGPSRSGLRVEGNLEEPWRSLWLEAEKEKQSDDGWHFVTCPECKGTGRRT
;
A
#
# COMPACT_ATOMS: atom_id res chain seq x y z
N MET A 1 -21.89 -6.75 -33.08
CA MET A 1 -20.44 -6.49 -33.20
C MET A 1 -19.88 -6.54 -31.80
N SER A 2 -19.00 -7.51 -31.51
CA SER A 2 -18.39 -7.63 -30.18
C SER A 2 -17.25 -6.63 -30.12
N GLU A 3 -17.32 -5.64 -29.22
CA GLU A 3 -16.18 -4.76 -28.97
C GLU A 3 -15.04 -5.56 -28.34
N GLN A 4 -13.85 -5.42 -28.93
CA GLN A 4 -12.64 -6.05 -28.44
C GLN A 4 -11.96 -5.08 -27.47
N LEU A 5 -12.05 -5.36 -26.17
CA LEU A 5 -11.38 -4.55 -25.14
C LEU A 5 -9.88 -4.83 -25.17
N ASN A 6 -9.09 -3.80 -25.44
CA ASN A 6 -7.63 -3.85 -25.33
C ASN A 6 -7.22 -3.44 -23.91
N TYR A 7 -6.71 -4.38 -23.13
CA TYR A 7 -6.12 -4.08 -21.83
C TYR A 7 -4.64 -3.72 -22.01
N VAL A 8 -4.28 -2.50 -21.69
CA VAL A 8 -2.90 -2.03 -21.63
C VAL A 8 -2.63 -1.49 -20.23
N ASP A 9 -1.52 -1.90 -19.63
CA ASP A 9 -1.09 -1.31 -18.36
C ASP A 9 -0.62 0.14 -18.58
N ARG A 10 -0.49 0.90 -17.48
CA ARG A 10 -0.07 2.30 -17.50
C ARG A 10 1.30 2.52 -18.16
N TYR A 11 2.26 1.61 -17.97
CA TYR A 11 3.61 1.75 -18.49
C TYR A 11 3.59 1.63 -20.02
N THR A 12 2.92 0.61 -20.52
CA THR A 12 2.69 0.41 -21.96
C THR A 12 1.88 1.56 -22.56
N ALA A 13 0.79 1.97 -21.90
CA ALA A 13 -0.11 3.03 -22.39
C ALA A 13 0.58 4.40 -22.50
N LEU A 14 1.49 4.72 -21.57
CA LEU A 14 2.21 5.99 -21.55
C LEU A 14 3.60 5.92 -22.21
N GLY A 15 4.04 4.74 -22.65
CA GLY A 15 5.38 4.54 -23.20
C GLY A 15 6.51 4.81 -22.20
N ILE A 16 6.24 4.68 -20.90
CA ILE A 16 7.25 4.88 -19.84
C ILE A 16 7.88 3.55 -19.45
N PRO A 17 9.18 3.53 -19.09
CA PRO A 17 9.82 2.28 -18.68
C PRO A 17 9.20 1.75 -17.38
N TYR A 18 9.15 0.42 -17.26
CA TYR A 18 8.84 -0.22 -15.99
C TYR A 18 9.90 0.14 -14.93
N PRO A 19 9.54 0.23 -13.64
CA PRO A 19 10.50 0.41 -12.58
C PRO A 19 11.51 -0.74 -12.56
N ASP A 20 12.79 -0.44 -12.35
CA ASP A 20 13.82 -1.47 -12.23
C ASP A 20 13.59 -2.29 -10.94
N PRO A 21 13.29 -3.61 -11.04
CA PRO A 21 13.05 -4.47 -9.88
C PRO A 21 14.23 -4.53 -8.91
N ALA A 22 15.46 -4.23 -9.35
CA ALA A 22 16.62 -4.16 -8.48
C ALA A 22 16.58 -2.95 -7.54
N THR A 23 15.90 -1.87 -7.95
CA THR A 23 15.90 -0.58 -7.25
C THR A 23 14.66 -0.33 -6.39
N VAL A 24 13.55 -1.03 -6.66
CA VAL A 24 12.29 -0.84 -5.90
C VAL A 24 12.32 -1.52 -4.53
N CYS A 25 11.68 -0.87 -3.56
CA CYS A 25 11.42 -1.46 -2.24
C CYS A 25 10.61 -2.75 -2.39
N LYS A 26 10.96 -3.77 -1.61
CA LYS A 26 10.32 -5.10 -1.63
C LYS A 26 9.22 -5.18 -0.55
N GLY A 27 8.59 -6.35 -0.45
CA GLY A 27 7.54 -6.64 0.53
C GLY A 27 6.27 -5.84 0.26
N GLU A 28 5.51 -5.60 1.32
CA GLU A 28 4.22 -4.89 1.31
C GLU A 28 4.27 -3.48 0.65
N CYS A 29 5.46 -2.88 0.57
CA CYS A 29 5.66 -1.59 -0.07
C CYS A 29 5.53 -1.62 -1.60
N GLU A 30 5.97 -2.71 -2.24
CA GLU A 30 5.98 -2.89 -3.70
C GLU A 30 6.52 -1.70 -4.52
N GLY A 31 7.40 -0.89 -3.92
CA GLY A 31 7.95 0.30 -4.56
C GLY A 31 7.04 1.54 -4.59
N ILE A 32 5.92 1.53 -3.86
CA ILE A 32 4.99 2.66 -3.75
C ILE A 32 5.45 3.68 -2.70
N GLY A 33 6.09 3.22 -1.63
CA GLY A 33 6.50 4.04 -0.49
C GLY A 33 5.48 4.11 0.64
N PHE A 34 4.22 3.75 0.38
CA PHE A 34 3.13 3.74 1.35
C PHE A 34 2.41 2.40 1.29
N VAL A 35 1.98 1.91 2.45
CA VAL A 35 1.36 0.58 2.60
C VAL A 35 -0.01 0.74 3.24
N PRO A 36 -1.09 0.18 2.67
CA PRO A 36 -2.39 0.13 3.33
C PRO A 36 -2.35 -0.89 4.48
N ILE A 37 -2.65 -0.45 5.69
CA ILE A 37 -2.69 -1.28 6.89
C ILE A 37 -4.09 -1.21 7.51
N GLN A 38 -4.67 -2.36 7.81
CA GLN A 38 -5.96 -2.46 8.50
C GLN A 38 -5.74 -2.75 9.98
N GLY A 39 -6.19 -1.85 10.86
CA GLY A 39 -6.09 -2.02 12.32
C GLY A 39 -7.42 -1.86 13.07
N GLY A 40 -8.49 -1.45 12.37
CA GLY A 40 -9.82 -1.26 12.92
C GLY A 40 -10.82 -2.37 12.52
N PRO A 41 -12.05 -2.33 13.06
CA PRO A 41 -13.10 -3.25 12.63
C PRO A 41 -13.36 -3.05 11.13
N SER A 42 -13.20 -4.11 10.34
CA SER A 42 -13.50 -4.05 8.91
C SER A 42 -14.99 -3.80 8.67
N ARG A 43 -15.31 -2.88 7.76
CA ARG A 43 -16.68 -2.70 7.23
C ARG A 43 -17.25 -3.98 6.59
N SER A 44 -16.40 -4.93 6.19
CA SER A 44 -16.81 -6.22 5.64
C SER A 44 -17.14 -7.28 6.70
N GLY A 45 -17.03 -6.97 8.00
CA GLY A 45 -17.22 -7.94 9.08
C GLY A 45 -16.05 -8.92 9.26
N LEU A 46 -15.06 -8.91 8.37
CA LEU A 46 -13.79 -9.61 8.57
C LEU A 46 -12.94 -8.81 9.58
N ARG A 47 -13.16 -9.03 10.87
CA ARG A 47 -12.27 -8.49 11.92
C ARG A 47 -10.85 -9.03 11.70
N VAL A 48 -9.93 -8.17 11.28
CA VAL A 48 -8.50 -8.38 11.54
C VAL A 48 -8.18 -7.68 12.87
N GLU A 49 -8.89 -8.07 13.94
CA GLU A 49 -8.48 -7.67 15.28
C GLU A 49 -7.18 -8.43 15.60
N GLY A 50 -6.06 -7.70 15.65
CA GLY A 50 -5.08 -7.95 16.70
C GLY A 50 -3.73 -8.58 16.35
N ASN A 51 -3.44 -8.95 15.10
CA ASN A 51 -2.11 -9.46 14.71
C ASN A 51 -1.36 -8.54 13.74
N LEU A 52 -1.43 -7.22 13.95
CA LEU A 52 -0.46 -6.34 13.32
C LEU A 52 0.87 -6.48 14.05
N GLU A 53 1.88 -7.01 13.37
CA GLU A 53 3.25 -7.04 13.87
C GLU A 53 3.87 -5.64 13.84
N GLU A 54 4.85 -5.40 14.71
CA GLU A 54 5.68 -4.21 14.58
C GLU A 54 6.52 -4.27 13.30
N PRO A 55 6.75 -3.14 12.62
CA PRO A 55 6.41 -1.76 13.02
C PRO A 55 5.02 -1.27 12.59
N TRP A 56 4.24 -2.10 11.89
CA TRP A 56 3.00 -1.69 11.23
C TRP A 56 1.90 -1.29 12.20
N ARG A 57 1.83 -1.98 13.34
CA ARG A 57 0.91 -1.62 14.42
C ARG A 57 1.13 -0.21 14.94
N SER A 58 2.38 0.14 15.27
CA SER A 58 2.71 1.49 15.77
C SER A 58 2.35 2.56 14.75
N LEU A 59 2.72 2.35 13.48
CA LEU A 59 2.42 3.30 12.41
C LEU A 59 0.91 3.48 12.18
N TRP A 60 0.13 2.40 12.28
CA TRP A 60 -1.32 2.49 12.18
C TRP A 60 -1.93 3.29 13.35
N LEU A 61 -1.47 3.05 14.58
CA LEU A 61 -1.94 3.78 15.76
C LEU A 61 -1.59 5.27 15.71
N GLU A 62 -0.43 5.62 15.18
CA GLU A 62 -0.02 7.01 14.95
C GLU A 62 -0.96 7.70 13.94
N ALA A 63 -1.22 7.05 12.80
CA ALA A 63 -2.15 7.56 11.80
C ALA A 63 -3.58 7.71 12.35
N GLU A 64 -4.08 6.71 13.09
CA GLU A 64 -5.40 6.73 13.73
C GLU A 64 -5.53 7.86 14.76
N LYS A 65 -4.45 8.15 15.51
CA LYS A 65 -4.42 9.26 16.46
C LYS A 65 -4.44 10.63 15.77
N GLU A 66 -3.79 10.75 14.61
CA GLU A 66 -3.82 11.98 13.81
C GLU A 66 -5.18 12.20 13.17
N LYS A 67 -5.75 11.14 12.59
CA LYS A 67 -7.08 11.14 12.00
C LYS A 67 -7.69 9.75 12.10
N GLN A 68 -8.85 9.66 12.72
CA GLN A 68 -9.59 8.40 12.82
C GLN A 68 -9.94 7.86 11.41
N SER A 69 -9.73 6.56 11.20
CA SER A 69 -10.16 5.88 9.99
C SER A 69 -11.68 5.68 9.98
N ASP A 70 -12.30 5.95 8.85
CA ASP A 70 -13.74 5.72 8.67
C ASP A 70 -14.05 4.24 8.36
N ASP A 71 -13.07 3.49 7.87
CA ASP A 71 -13.20 2.12 7.37
C ASP A 71 -12.20 1.12 7.98
N GLY A 72 -11.40 1.56 8.95
CA GLY A 72 -10.38 0.77 9.62
C GLY A 72 -9.03 0.70 8.91
N TRP A 73 -8.86 1.39 7.78
CA TRP A 73 -7.61 1.42 7.01
C TRP A 73 -6.86 2.73 7.16
N HIS A 74 -5.53 2.62 7.25
CA HIS A 74 -4.60 3.74 7.09
C HIS A 74 -3.54 3.42 6.05
N PHE A 75 -3.20 4.41 5.22
CA PHE A 75 -1.99 4.36 4.42
C PHE A 75 -0.84 4.90 5.27
N VAL A 76 0.09 4.02 5.62
CA VAL A 76 1.25 4.39 6.44
C VAL A 76 2.53 4.42 5.61
N THR A 77 3.47 5.29 5.99
CA THR A 77 4.78 5.38 5.34
C THR A 77 5.56 4.09 5.54
N CYS A 78 6.10 3.52 4.46
CA CYS A 78 6.92 2.31 4.54
C CYS A 78 8.18 2.58 5.40
N PRO A 79 8.42 1.77 6.45
CA PRO A 79 9.55 1.94 7.36
C PRO A 79 10.88 1.56 6.72
N GLU A 80 10.91 0.74 5.67
CA GLU A 80 12.13 0.33 4.97
C GLU A 80 12.63 1.45 4.06
N CYS A 81 11.80 1.89 3.11
CA CYS A 81 12.20 2.91 2.12
C CYS A 81 11.86 4.35 2.53
N LYS A 82 11.28 4.56 3.70
CA LYS A 82 10.90 5.88 4.24
C LYS A 82 10.03 6.71 3.28
N GLY A 83 9.10 6.06 2.57
CA GLY A 83 8.20 6.74 1.63
C GLY A 83 8.74 6.91 0.21
N THR A 84 9.99 6.54 -0.06
CA THR A 84 10.60 6.78 -1.39
C THR A 84 10.21 5.74 -2.44
N GLY A 85 9.75 4.57 -2.02
CA GLY A 85 9.52 3.42 -2.91
C GLY A 85 10.82 2.79 -3.44
N ARG A 86 12.00 3.25 -2.99
CA ARG A 86 13.30 2.78 -3.48
C ARG A 86 14.10 2.12 -2.36
N ARG A 87 14.98 1.18 -2.73
CA ARG A 87 15.99 0.67 -1.80
C ARG A 87 17.02 1.76 -1.56
N THR A 88 17.38 1.95 -0.30
CA THR A 88 18.55 2.72 0.12
C THR A 88 19.81 1.89 -0.03
#